data_AF-A0A3D1BMH0-F1
#
_entry.id   AF-A0A3D1BMH0-F1
#
_cell.length_a   1.000
_cell.length_b   1.000
_cell.length_c   1.000
_cell.angle_alpha   90.00
_cell.angle_beta   90.00
_cell.angle_gamma   90.00
#
_symmetry.space_group_name_H-M   'P 1'
#
loop_
_entity.id
_entity.type
_entity.pdbx_description
1 polymer ?
#
loop_
_entity_poly.entity_id
_entity_poly.type
_entity_poly.pdbx_seq_one_letter_code
_entity_poly.pdbx_strand_id
1 'polypeptide(L)'
;ESIMETVTLANDLGIPNEDIWVDPILLPVSADQKQVRETLEFMKILSDLLPGIKSTMGLSNVSNGTPEALRGILNRTYMVMLDRCGQYSVIADGLDKELMSLNKGEMPNIVDLIYRVMDGGDIELSSLSAMERDYVKTAKVLMEEILYSHAWLES
;
A
#
# COMPACT_ATOMS: atom_id res chain seq x y z
N GLU A 1 10.14 -4.40 -20.26
CA GLU A 1 10.01 -3.02 -20.74
C GLU A 1 9.76 -2.15 -19.52
N SER A 2 10.50 -1.07 -19.37
CA SER A 2 10.34 -0.16 -18.24
C SER A 2 9.05 0.65 -18.40
N ILE A 3 8.40 1.02 -17.29
CA ILE A 3 7.24 1.94 -17.31
C ILE A 3 7.56 3.21 -18.12
N MET A 4 8.79 3.71 -18.04
CA MET A 4 9.24 4.89 -18.78
C MET A 4 9.23 4.68 -20.30
N GLU A 5 9.65 3.50 -20.77
CA GLU A 5 9.69 3.16 -22.20
C GLU A 5 8.27 3.07 -22.76
N THR A 6 7.37 2.40 -22.03
CA THR A 6 5.96 2.29 -22.41
C THR A 6 5.26 3.65 -22.45
N VAL A 7 5.54 4.53 -21.49
CA VAL A 7 4.95 5.88 -21.46
C VAL A 7 5.50 6.75 -22.60
N THR A 8 6.80 6.68 -22.88
CA THR A 8 7.40 7.37 -24.02
C THR A 8 6.75 6.95 -25.33
N LEU A 9 6.56 5.64 -25.53
CA LEU A 9 5.87 5.12 -26.71
C LEU A 9 4.41 5.60 -26.80
N ALA A 10 3.69 5.63 -25.68
CA ALA A 10 2.33 6.16 -25.64
C ALA A 10 2.29 7.66 -26.02
N ASN A 11 3.25 8.45 -25.54
CA ASN A 11 3.36 9.86 -25.91
C ASN A 11 3.70 10.05 -27.39
N ASP A 12 4.58 9.23 -27.97
CA ASP A 12 4.90 9.24 -29.41
C ASP A 12 3.66 8.91 -30.27
N LEU A 13 2.72 8.14 -29.73
CA LEU A 13 1.41 7.85 -30.35
C LEU A 13 0.36 8.94 -30.10
N GLY A 14 0.71 10.03 -29.39
CA GLY A 14 -0.17 11.16 -29.09
C GLY A 14 -1.09 10.96 -27.88
N ILE A 15 -0.82 9.96 -27.03
CA ILE A 15 -1.57 9.76 -25.78
C ILE A 15 -0.94 10.64 -24.68
N PRO A 16 -1.68 11.60 -24.11
CA PRO A 16 -1.15 12.48 -23.09
C PRO A 16 -1.08 11.77 -21.72
N ASN A 17 -0.18 12.23 -20.84
CA ASN A 17 0.09 11.53 -19.56
C ASN A 17 -1.15 11.41 -18.66
N GLU A 18 -2.05 12.40 -18.67
CA GLU A 18 -3.28 12.36 -17.89
C GLU A 18 -4.23 11.22 -18.27
N ASP A 19 -4.08 10.64 -19.46
CA ASP A 19 -4.86 9.49 -19.94
C ASP A 19 -4.15 8.16 -19.68
N ILE A 20 -2.92 8.19 -19.14
CA ILE A 20 -2.14 6.98 -18.87
C ILE A 20 -2.24 6.61 -17.38
N TRP A 21 -2.49 5.33 -17.14
CA TRP A 21 -2.56 4.73 -15.82
C TRP A 21 -1.47 3.65 -15.74
N VAL A 22 -0.55 3.79 -14.79
CA VAL A 22 0.54 2.82 -14.58
C VAL A 22 0.25 1.93 -13.38
N ASP A 23 0.61 0.66 -13.52
CA ASP A 23 0.58 -0.33 -12.43
C ASP A 23 1.99 -0.92 -12.27
N PRO A 24 2.65 -0.72 -11.11
CA PRO A 24 4.00 -1.25 -10.87
C PRO A 24 4.04 -2.76 -10.63
N ILE A 25 2.90 -3.46 -10.68
CA ILE A 25 2.77 -4.91 -10.47
C ILE A 25 3.21 -5.29 -9.06
N LEU A 26 2.30 -5.09 -8.11
CA LEU A 26 2.50 -5.46 -6.71
C LEU A 26 2.64 -6.98 -6.54
N LEU A 27 3.68 -7.42 -5.82
CA LEU A 27 3.84 -8.82 -5.43
C LEU A 27 3.22 -9.11 -4.05
N PRO A 28 2.92 -10.39 -3.75
CA PRO A 28 2.43 -10.76 -2.42
C PRO A 28 3.50 -10.62 -1.34
N VAL A 29 3.11 -10.12 -0.16
CA VAL A 29 4.01 -9.98 1.01
C VAL A 29 4.60 -11.32 1.46
N SER A 30 3.87 -12.42 1.23
CA SER A 30 4.30 -13.78 1.53
C SER A 30 5.39 -14.31 0.59
N ALA A 31 5.53 -13.71 -0.59
CA ALA A 31 6.50 -14.09 -1.61
C ALA A 31 7.73 -13.16 -1.58
N ASP A 32 7.51 -11.84 -1.55
CA ASP A 32 8.58 -10.84 -1.54
C ASP A 32 8.16 -9.60 -0.74
N GLN A 33 8.36 -9.65 0.57
CA GLN A 33 8.11 -8.55 1.49
C GLN A 33 8.92 -7.29 1.14
N LYS A 34 10.15 -7.47 0.63
CA LYS A 34 11.03 -6.36 0.29
C LYS A 34 10.46 -5.58 -0.90
N GLN A 35 9.96 -6.27 -1.93
CA GLN A 35 9.32 -5.65 -3.09
C GLN A 35 8.08 -4.82 -2.70
N VAL A 36 7.32 -5.28 -1.71
CA VAL A 36 6.18 -4.53 -1.18
C VAL A 36 6.64 -3.17 -0.62
N ARG A 37 7.71 -3.12 0.18
CA ARG A 37 8.26 -1.84 0.65
C ARG A 37 8.83 -1.01 -0.52
N GLU A 38 9.59 -1.62 -1.42
CA GLU A 38 10.20 -0.91 -2.55
C GLU A 38 9.16 -0.30 -3.51
N THR A 39 7.98 -0.92 -3.62
CA THR A 39 6.84 -0.36 -4.37
C THR A 39 6.41 1.00 -3.79
N LEU A 40 6.36 1.15 -2.46
CA LEU A 40 6.05 2.44 -1.83
C LEU A 40 7.08 3.53 -2.17
N GLU A 41 8.37 3.18 -2.20
CA GLU A 41 9.43 4.11 -2.59
C GLU A 41 9.34 4.51 -4.05
N PHE A 42 9.02 3.56 -4.94
CA PHE A 42 8.74 3.86 -6.35
C PHE A 42 7.55 4.82 -6.49
N MET A 43 6.48 4.61 -5.71
CA MET A 43 5.30 5.46 -5.78
C MET A 43 5.61 6.91 -5.42
N LYS A 44 6.46 7.15 -4.40
CA LYS A 44 6.84 8.51 -3.97
C LYS A 44 7.53 9.33 -5.07
N ILE A 45 8.23 8.68 -6.00
CA ILE A 45 8.99 9.36 -7.06
C ILE A 45 8.28 9.33 -8.41
N LEU A 46 7.19 8.56 -8.56
CA LEU A 46 6.53 8.35 -9.84
C LEU A 46 6.06 9.66 -10.48
N SER A 47 5.47 10.56 -9.70
CA SER A 47 4.99 11.85 -10.20
C SER A 47 6.10 12.77 -10.69
N ASP A 48 7.30 12.66 -10.10
CA ASP A 48 8.47 13.43 -10.51
C ASP A 48 9.08 12.88 -11.79
N LEU A 49 9.06 11.54 -11.94
CA LEU A 49 9.54 10.85 -13.14
C LEU A 49 8.60 11.05 -14.33
N LEU A 50 7.29 11.00 -14.11
CA LEU A 50 6.25 11.03 -15.14
C LEU A 50 5.11 11.99 -14.75
N PRO A 51 5.34 13.32 -14.84
CA PRO A 51 4.34 14.30 -14.46
C PRO A 51 3.01 14.11 -15.20
N GLY A 52 1.90 14.20 -14.47
CA GLY A 52 0.55 14.08 -15.01
C GLY A 52 0.03 12.64 -15.13
N ILE A 53 0.88 11.63 -14.95
CA ILE A 53 0.44 10.24 -15.00
C ILE A 53 -0.40 9.86 -13.78
N LYS A 54 -1.35 8.94 -13.96
CA LYS A 54 -2.10 8.34 -12.87
C LYS A 54 -1.51 6.98 -12.52
N SER A 55 -1.68 6.56 -11.28
CA SER A 55 -1.29 5.23 -10.83
C SER A 55 -2.48 4.41 -10.34
N THR A 56 -2.39 3.10 -10.56
CA THR A 56 -3.34 2.12 -10.05
C THR A 56 -2.63 0.82 -9.69
N MET A 57 -3.25 -0.01 -8.87
CA MET A 57 -2.78 -1.37 -8.64
C MET A 57 -3.88 -2.26 -8.06
N GLY A 58 -3.77 -3.56 -8.32
CA GLY A 58 -4.56 -4.58 -7.63
C GLY A 58 -4.16 -4.70 -6.17
N LEU A 59 -4.92 -4.07 -5.26
CA LEU A 59 -4.57 -4.01 -3.83
C LEU A 59 -4.47 -5.39 -3.19
N SER A 60 -5.38 -6.30 -3.54
CA SER A 60 -5.43 -7.65 -2.98
C SER A 60 -4.22 -8.52 -3.34
N ASN A 61 -3.36 -8.08 -4.28
CA ASN A 61 -2.11 -8.77 -4.58
C ASN A 61 -1.18 -8.81 -3.37
N VAL A 62 -1.16 -7.76 -2.54
CA VAL A 62 -0.31 -7.70 -1.33
C VAL A 62 -0.55 -8.89 -0.40
N SER A 63 -1.80 -9.38 -0.36
CA SER A 63 -2.22 -10.45 0.54
C SER A 63 -2.45 -11.79 -0.14
N ASN A 64 -2.07 -11.95 -1.41
CA ASN A 64 -2.22 -13.24 -2.09
C ASN A 64 -1.40 -14.34 -1.41
N GLY A 65 -1.99 -15.53 -1.31
CA GLY A 65 -1.39 -16.68 -0.60
C GLY A 65 -1.37 -16.56 0.93
N THR A 66 -1.92 -15.50 1.53
CA THR A 66 -2.06 -15.40 2.99
C THR A 66 -3.40 -15.99 3.46
N PRO A 67 -3.52 -16.39 4.74
CA PRO A 67 -4.79 -16.84 5.32
C PRO A 67 -5.90 -15.81 5.14
N GLU A 68 -7.12 -16.26 4.84
CA GLU A 68 -8.27 -15.40 4.54
C GLU A 68 -8.51 -14.32 5.61
N ALA A 69 -8.46 -14.71 6.88
CA ALA A 69 -8.67 -13.80 8.02
C ALA A 69 -7.63 -12.67 8.11
N LEU A 70 -6.46 -12.83 7.47
CA LEU A 70 -5.35 -11.89 7.49
C LEU A 70 -5.31 -10.98 6.25
N ARG A 71 -6.09 -11.28 5.21
CA ARG A 71 -6.08 -10.51 3.96
C ARG A 71 -6.60 -9.08 4.16
N GLY A 72 -7.67 -8.91 4.93
CA GLY A 72 -8.29 -7.61 5.18
C GLY A 72 -7.33 -6.60 5.79
N ILE A 73 -6.65 -6.96 6.88
CA ILE A 73 -5.73 -6.05 7.57
C ILE A 73 -4.52 -5.67 6.70
N LEU A 74 -3.99 -6.60 5.90
CA LEU A 74 -2.92 -6.32 4.94
C LEU A 74 -3.37 -5.33 3.87
N ASN A 75 -4.51 -5.60 3.22
CA ASN A 75 -5.04 -4.75 2.15
C ASN A 75 -5.33 -3.33 2.66
N ARG A 76 -6.04 -3.20 3.78
CA ARG A 76 -6.43 -1.92 4.38
C ARG A 76 -5.21 -1.09 4.78
N THR A 77 -4.24 -1.72 5.47
CA THR A 77 -3.02 -1.04 5.90
C THR A 77 -2.23 -0.55 4.69
N TYR A 78 -2.05 -1.42 3.68
CA TYR A 78 -1.27 -1.07 2.50
C TYR A 78 -1.94 0.02 1.65
N MET A 79 -3.29 0.06 1.58
CA MET A 79 -4.01 1.16 0.91
C MET A 79 -3.68 2.52 1.54
N VAL A 80 -3.66 2.61 2.87
CA VAL A 80 -3.29 3.84 3.58
C VAL A 80 -1.84 4.22 3.31
N MET A 81 -0.92 3.24 3.30
CA MET A 81 0.49 3.50 2.98
C MET A 81 0.68 4.00 1.54
N LEU A 82 -0.08 3.44 0.59
CA LEU A 82 -0.07 3.85 -0.81
C LEU A 82 -0.61 5.28 -0.99
N ASP A 83 -1.72 5.64 -0.32
CA ASP A 83 -2.28 6.99 -0.33
C ASP A 83 -1.24 8.02 0.09
N ARG A 84 -0.50 7.75 1.18
CA ARG A 84 0.61 8.60 1.63
C ARG A 84 1.71 8.79 0.59
N CYS A 85 1.94 7.77 -0.23
CA CYS A 85 2.98 7.78 -1.26
C CYS A 85 2.49 8.37 -2.59
N GLY A 86 1.30 8.97 -2.65
CA GLY A 86 0.78 9.62 -3.85
C GLY A 86 0.09 8.68 -4.83
N GLN A 87 -0.32 7.48 -4.40
CA GLN A 87 -1.10 6.58 -5.24
C GLN A 87 -2.44 7.22 -5.62
N TYR A 88 -2.76 7.24 -6.92
CA TYR A 88 -4.00 7.86 -7.41
C TYR A 88 -5.23 6.97 -7.18
N SER A 89 -5.09 5.64 -7.33
CA SER A 89 -6.21 4.70 -7.18
C SER A 89 -5.77 3.28 -6.81
N VAL A 90 -6.71 2.45 -6.38
CA VAL A 90 -6.51 1.00 -6.21
C VAL A 90 -7.72 0.22 -6.72
N ILE A 91 -7.49 -0.99 -7.22
CA ILE A 91 -8.55 -1.98 -7.45
C ILE A 91 -8.68 -2.82 -6.18
N ALA A 92 -9.81 -2.66 -5.48
CA ALA A 92 -10.02 -3.21 -4.14
C ALA A 92 -11.43 -3.83 -3.98
N ASP A 93 -11.63 -4.55 -2.87
CA ASP A 93 -12.95 -5.06 -2.48
C ASP A 93 -13.83 -3.95 -1.91
N GLY A 94 -14.80 -3.48 -2.70
CA GLY A 94 -15.74 -2.44 -2.28
C GLY A 94 -16.78 -2.89 -1.23
N LEU A 95 -16.83 -4.18 -0.88
CA LEU A 95 -17.68 -4.71 0.19
C LEU A 95 -16.98 -4.72 1.55
N ASP A 96 -15.67 -4.51 1.58
CA ASP A 96 -14.91 -4.34 2.82
C ASP A 96 -15.23 -2.97 3.43
N LYS A 97 -16.14 -2.97 4.42
CA LYS A 97 -16.62 -1.75 5.07
C LYS A 97 -15.51 -0.95 5.74
N GLU A 98 -14.52 -1.61 6.32
CA GLU A 98 -13.44 -0.92 7.05
C GLU A 98 -12.44 -0.30 6.08
N LEU A 99 -12.14 -1.00 4.97
CA LEU A 99 -11.41 -0.41 3.85
C LEU A 99 -12.13 0.83 3.32
N MET A 100 -13.45 0.74 3.10
CA MET A 100 -14.23 1.87 2.62
C MET A 100 -14.27 3.04 3.62
N SER A 101 -14.31 2.77 4.93
CA SER A 101 -14.23 3.80 5.98
C SER A 101 -12.87 4.49 6.02
N LEU A 102 -11.76 3.73 5.89
CA LEU A 102 -10.43 4.31 5.74
C LEU A 102 -10.34 5.22 4.51
N ASN A 103 -10.81 4.74 3.35
CA ASN A 103 -10.80 5.51 2.10
C ASN A 103 -11.65 6.78 2.16
N LYS A 104 -12.69 6.82 3.01
CA LYS A 104 -13.51 8.00 3.25
C LYS A 104 -12.95 8.96 4.30
N GLY A 105 -11.81 8.62 4.93
CA GLY A 105 -11.23 9.42 6.01
C GLY A 105 -11.99 9.31 7.34
N GLU A 106 -12.79 8.27 7.53
CA GLU A 106 -13.62 8.09 8.75
C GLU A 106 -12.81 7.52 9.94
N MET A 107 -11.56 7.10 9.71
CA MET A 107 -10.69 6.46 10.70
C MET A 107 -9.32 7.17 10.83
N PRO A 108 -9.29 8.49 11.11
CA PRO A 108 -8.05 9.29 11.09
C PRO A 108 -7.01 8.80 12.10
N ASN A 109 -7.42 8.31 13.27
CA ASN A 109 -6.48 7.79 14.28
C ASN A 109 -5.68 6.58 13.78
N ILE A 110 -6.30 5.70 12.97
CA ILE A 110 -5.62 4.54 12.39
C ILE A 110 -4.63 5.00 11.31
N VAL A 111 -5.03 5.97 10.48
CA VAL A 111 -4.15 6.58 9.47
C VAL A 111 -2.92 7.18 10.13
N ASP A 112 -3.11 7.99 11.19
CA ASP A 112 -2.01 8.61 11.93
C ASP A 112 -1.05 7.57 12.54
N LEU A 113 -1.57 6.45 13.06
CA LEU A 113 -0.73 5.38 13.59
C LEU A 113 0.11 4.70 12.50
N ILE A 114 -0.51 4.35 11.36
CA ILE A 114 0.21 3.77 10.20
C ILE A 114 1.29 4.75 9.74
N TYR A 115 0.96 6.04 9.67
CA TYR A 115 1.87 7.08 9.25
C TYR A 115 3.05 7.23 10.20
N ARG A 116 2.82 7.21 11.51
CA ARG A 116 3.90 7.22 12.51
C ARG A 116 4.84 6.03 12.35
N VAL A 117 4.33 4.84 12.02
CA VAL A 117 5.19 3.68 11.70
C VAL A 117 6.03 3.96 10.46
N MET A 118 5.42 4.44 9.38
CA MET A 118 6.16 4.77 8.13
C MET A 118 7.27 5.80 8.34
N ASP A 119 7.13 6.68 9.32
CA ASP A 119 8.13 7.69 9.70
C ASP A 119 9.21 7.17 10.66
N GLY A 120 9.19 5.88 11.01
CA GLY A 120 10.11 5.27 11.97
C GLY A 120 9.87 5.70 13.41
N GLY A 121 8.66 6.17 13.72
CA GLY A 121 8.28 6.60 15.06
C GLY A 121 8.08 5.42 16.02
N ASP A 122 8.49 5.60 17.28
CA ASP A 122 8.23 4.61 18.32
C ASP A 122 6.77 4.69 18.80
N ILE A 123 6.16 3.52 18.99
CA ILE A 123 4.74 3.36 19.34
C ILE A 123 4.62 2.33 20.46
N GLU A 124 4.18 2.79 21.63
CA GLU A 124 3.96 1.94 22.79
C GLU A 124 2.68 1.10 22.62
N LEU A 125 2.84 -0.15 22.19
CA LEU A 125 1.73 -1.06 21.88
C LEU A 125 0.80 -1.34 23.07
N SER A 126 1.30 -1.28 24.31
CA SER A 126 0.50 -1.49 25.54
C SER A 126 -0.61 -0.46 25.73
N SER A 127 -0.45 0.73 25.15
CA SER A 127 -1.42 1.83 25.25
C SER A 127 -2.55 1.74 24.21
N LEU A 128 -2.42 0.87 23.21
CA LEU A 128 -3.31 0.79 22.07
C LEU A 128 -4.42 -0.26 22.26
N SER A 129 -5.56 -0.07 21.62
CA SER A 129 -6.60 -1.10 21.45
C SER A 129 -6.09 -2.27 20.59
N ALA A 130 -6.83 -3.39 20.59
CA ALA A 130 -6.45 -4.55 19.77
C ALA A 130 -6.36 -4.21 18.27
N MET A 131 -7.36 -3.50 17.75
CA MET A 131 -7.39 -3.07 16.35
C MET A 131 -6.20 -2.16 16.01
N GLU A 132 -5.92 -1.16 16.84
CA GLU A 132 -4.78 -0.26 16.63
C GLU A 132 -3.44 -1.01 16.64
N ARG A 133 -3.27 -1.97 17.56
CA ARG A 133 -2.08 -2.82 17.58
C ARG A 133 -1.94 -3.63 16.30
N ASP A 134 -3.03 -4.19 15.78
CA ASP A 134 -2.99 -4.99 14.56
C ASP A 134 -2.56 -4.15 13.34
N TYR A 135 -3.05 -2.91 13.24
CA TYR A 135 -2.59 -1.97 12.21
C TYR A 135 -1.12 -1.59 12.36
N VAL A 136 -0.66 -1.28 13.58
CA VAL A 136 0.74 -0.94 13.83
C VAL A 136 1.66 -2.12 13.51
N LYS A 137 1.33 -3.33 13.98
CA LYS A 137 2.11 -4.55 13.67
C LYS A 137 2.13 -4.82 12.17
N THR A 138 1.00 -4.66 11.50
CA THR A 138 0.89 -4.89 10.05
C THR A 138 1.69 -3.86 9.25
N ALA A 139 1.66 -2.59 9.64
CA ALA A 139 2.49 -1.55 9.02
C ALA A 139 3.99 -1.85 9.19
N LYS A 140 4.42 -2.31 10.38
CA LYS A 140 5.81 -2.73 10.62
C LYS A 140 6.25 -3.90 9.75
N VAL A 141 5.34 -4.87 9.51
CA VAL A 141 5.58 -5.93 8.53
C VAL A 141 5.70 -5.34 7.12
N LEU A 142 4.77 -4.51 6.67
CA LEU A 142 4.83 -3.95 5.32
C LEU A 142 6.03 -3.00 5.09
N MET A 143 6.60 -2.42 6.15
CA MET A 143 7.83 -1.62 6.13
C MET A 143 9.13 -2.45 6.24
N GLU A 144 9.04 -3.78 6.33
CA GLU A 144 10.18 -4.68 6.55
C GLU A 144 10.92 -4.45 7.90
N GLU A 145 10.25 -3.86 8.90
CA GLU A 145 10.78 -3.77 10.27
C GLU A 145 10.65 -5.10 11.02
N ILE A 146 9.64 -5.90 10.65
CA ILE A 146 9.36 -7.23 11.20
C ILE A 146 9.18 -8.19 10.03
N LEU A 147 9.80 -9.37 10.09
CA LEU A 147 9.63 -10.39 9.04
C LEU A 147 8.19 -10.90 8.98
N TYR A 148 7.64 -11.01 7.77
CA TYR A 148 6.33 -11.62 7.57
C TYR A 148 6.30 -13.09 8.03
N SER A 149 5.26 -13.46 8.78
CA SER A 149 4.90 -14.86 9.07
C SER A 149 3.39 -14.94 9.31
N HIS A 150 2.71 -16.05 9.02
CA HIS A 150 1.25 -16.16 9.24
C HIS A 150 0.77 -15.95 10.69
N ALA A 151 1.68 -15.72 11.65
CA ALA A 151 1.38 -15.43 13.05
C ALA A 151 1.86 -14.03 13.49
N TRP A 152 2.15 -13.09 12.58
CA TRP A 152 2.74 -11.78 12.93
C TRP A 152 1.89 -10.93 13.90
N LEU A 153 0.57 -11.16 13.94
CA LEU A 153 -0.31 -10.49 14.89
C LEU A 153 -0.20 -11.06 16.31
N GLU A 154 0.24 -12.31 16.45
CA GLU A 154 0.41 -13.00 17.74
C GLU A 154 1.77 -12.72 18.38
N SER A 155 2.77 -12.38 17.57
CA SER A 155 4.15 -12.04 17.99
C SER A 155 4.30 -10.66 18.61
#